data_AF-A0A382A9Y6-F1
#
_entry.id   AF-A0A382A9Y6-F1
#
_cell.length_a   1.000
_cell.length_b   1.000
_cell.length_c   1.000
_cell.angle_alpha   90.00
_cell.angle_beta   90.00
_cell.angle_gamma   90.00
#
_symmetry.space_group_name_H-M   'P 1'
#
loop_
_entity.id
_entity.type
_entity.pdbx_description
1 polymer ?
#
loop_
_entity_poly.entity_id
_entity_poly.type
_entity_poly.pdbx_seq_one_letter_code
_entity_poly.pdbx_strand_id
1 'polypeptide(L)' 'MKAVEIPGGDIEHQAQVMAEEFRDMGTDKKKLLQMFRDPFYGGLNIVTVQLGEDAVEKIINQVYDSNNYVIQTGESNG' A
#
# COMPACT_ATOMS: atom_id res chain seq x y z
N MET A 1 16.06 -15.50 -14.03
CA MET A 1 14.61 -15.77 -13.94
C MET A 1 13.91 -14.71 -14.77
N LYS A 2 12.99 -15.08 -15.68
CA LYS A 2 12.17 -14.10 -16.39
C LYS A 2 11.07 -13.66 -15.42
N ALA A 3 11.04 -12.39 -15.05
CA ALA A 3 9.92 -11.82 -14.32
C ALA A 3 8.66 -12.05 -15.18
N VAL A 4 7.67 -12.72 -14.60
CA VAL A 4 6.35 -12.86 -15.22
C VAL A 4 5.70 -11.48 -15.14
N GLU A 5 5.37 -10.89 -16.28
CA GLU A 5 4.52 -9.69 -16.32
C GLU A 5 3.16 -10.07 -15.73
N ILE A 6 2.82 -9.48 -14.58
CA ILE A 6 1.45 -9.52 -14.07
C ILE A 6 0.67 -8.49 -14.90
N PRO A 7 -0.38 -8.89 -15.64
CA PRO A 7 -1.15 -7.95 -16.44
C PRO A 7 -1.80 -6.86 -15.56
N GLY A 8 -1.27 -5.65 -15.63
CA GLY A 8 -2.00 -4.39 -15.79
C GLY A 8 -3.13 -4.03 -14.82
N GLY A 9 -2.99 -4.30 -13.53
CA GLY A 9 -3.65 -3.44 -12.54
C GLY A 9 -2.99 -2.07 -12.55
N ASP A 10 -3.75 -1.01 -12.27
CA ASP A 10 -3.17 0.30 -11.96
C ASP A 10 -2.24 0.14 -10.75
N ILE A 11 -0.93 0.18 -10.98
CA ILE A 11 0.09 -0.08 -9.95
C ILE A 11 0.11 1.03 -8.89
N GLU A 12 -0.29 2.26 -9.24
CA GLU A 12 -0.49 3.34 -8.27
C GLU A 12 -1.69 3.02 -7.38
N HIS A 13 -2.79 2.55 -7.97
CA HIS A 13 -3.97 2.11 -7.21
C HIS A 13 -3.64 0.91 -6.30
N GLN A 14 -2.85 -0.05 -6.78
CA GLN A 14 -2.39 -1.18 -5.96
C GLN A 14 -1.55 -0.71 -4.78
N ALA A 15 -0.61 0.21 -4.99
CA ALA A 15 0.19 0.81 -3.92
C ALA A 15 -0.71 1.51 -2.88
N GLN A 16 -1.73 2.23 -3.35
CA GLN A 16 -2.70 2.92 -2.48
C GLN A 16 -3.49 1.93 -1.62
N VAL A 17 -4.12 0.92 -2.23
CA VAL A 17 -4.92 -0.09 -1.50
C VAL A 17 -4.07 -0.81 -0.46
N MET A 18 -2.86 -1.24 -0.83
CA MET A 18 -1.93 -1.87 0.11
C MET A 18 -1.60 -0.94 1.28
N ALA A 19 -1.34 0.35 1.01
CA ALA A 19 -1.03 1.31 2.06
C ALA A 19 -2.22 1.57 3.00
N GLU A 20 -3.44 1.64 2.46
CA GLU A 20 -4.68 1.77 3.22
C GLU A 20 -4.92 0.56 4.12
N GLU A 21 -4.81 -0.66 3.59
CA GLU A 21 -5.00 -1.90 4.36
C GLU A 21 -4.01 -1.99 5.54
N PHE A 22 -2.72 -1.74 5.32
CA PHE A 22 -1.73 -1.79 6.39
C PHE A 22 -1.94 -0.68 7.43
N ARG A 23 -2.34 0.53 7.01
CA ARG A 23 -2.72 1.63 7.93
C ARG A 23 -3.91 1.21 8.78
N ASP A 24 -4.95 0.66 8.17
CA ASP A 24 -6.19 0.27 8.85
C ASP A 24 -5.97 -0.90 9.81
N MET A 25 -4.96 -1.74 9.54
CA MET A 25 -4.45 -2.76 10.46
C MET A 25 -3.57 -2.21 11.60
N GLY A 26 -3.30 -0.90 11.63
CA GLY A 26 -2.53 -0.24 12.68
C GLY A 26 -1.01 -0.21 12.46
N THR A 27 -0.54 -0.42 11.23
CA THR A 27 0.88 -0.24 10.89
C THR A 27 1.23 1.24 10.95
N ASP A 28 2.40 1.59 11.50
CA ASP A 28 2.85 2.98 11.49
C ASP A 28 3.45 3.37 10.12
N LYS A 29 3.35 4.65 9.77
CA LYS A 29 3.84 5.19 8.49
C LYS A 29 5.29 4.86 8.19
N LYS A 30 6.17 5.00 9.19
CA LYS A 30 7.61 4.76 9.03
C LYS A 30 7.89 3.28 8.82
N LYS A 31 7.18 2.40 9.54
CA LYS A 31 7.26 0.96 9.36
C LYS A 31 6.73 0.55 7.98
N LEU A 32 5.63 1.12 7.53
CA LEU A 32 5.09 0.84 6.19
C LEU A 32 6.09 1.22 5.10
N LEU A 33 6.70 2.41 5.17
CA LEU A 33 7.78 2.82 4.25
C LEU A 33 8.94 1.81 4.23
N GLN A 34 9.35 1.31 5.40
CA GLN A 34 10.38 0.26 5.48
C GLN A 34 9.94 -1.04 4.82
N MET A 35 8.68 -1.44 5.01
CA MET A 35 8.14 -2.67 4.43
C MET A 35 8.14 -2.62 2.90
N PHE A 36 7.78 -1.48 2.29
CA PHE A 36 7.87 -1.28 0.84
C PHE A 36 9.33 -1.33 0.30
N ARG A 37 10.34 -1.01 1.12
CA ARG A 37 11.75 -1.05 0.73
C ARG A 37 12.43 -2.40 0.99
N ASP A 38 11.82 -3.29 1.77
CA ASP A 38 12.44 -4.53 2.24
C ASP A 38 12.00 -5.74 1.39
N PRO A 39 12.94 -6.43 0.70
CA PRO A 39 12.64 -7.63 -0.10
C PRO A 39 11.97 -8.78 0.67
N PHE A 40 12.05 -8.80 2.00
CA PHE A 40 11.28 -9.72 2.83
C PHE A 40 9.77 -9.59 2.56
N TYR A 41 9.27 -8.38 2.31
CA TYR A 41 7.88 -8.11 1.94
C TYR A 41 7.72 -8.08 0.42
N GLY A 42 8.00 -9.20 -0.24
CA GLY A 42 8.06 -9.28 -1.71
C GLY A 42 6.87 -8.68 -2.46
N GLY A 43 5.65 -8.76 -1.91
CA GLY A 43 4.45 -8.15 -2.50
C GLY A 43 4.40 -6.63 -2.43
N LEU A 44 4.93 -6.01 -1.37
CA LEU A 44 5.08 -4.55 -1.27
C LEU A 44 6.31 -4.08 -2.04
N ASN A 45 7.40 -4.84 -1.93
CA ASN A 45 8.67 -4.48 -2.56
C ASN A 45 8.59 -4.50 -4.10
N ILE A 46 7.85 -5.43 -4.70
CA ILE A 46 7.68 -5.44 -6.16
C ILE A 46 6.96 -4.19 -6.67
N VAL A 47 6.04 -3.63 -5.88
CA VAL A 47 5.38 -2.36 -6.20
C VAL A 47 6.39 -1.22 -6.21
N THR A 48 7.27 -1.16 -5.20
CA THR A 48 8.38 -0.18 -5.17
C THR A 48 9.33 -0.34 -6.35
N VAL A 49 9.66 -1.57 -6.75
CA VAL A 49 10.52 -1.84 -7.91
C VAL A 49 9.88 -1.38 -9.22
N GLN A 50 8.56 -1.48 -9.34
CA GLN A 50 7.83 -1.09 -10.55
C GLN A 50 7.51 0.40 -10.62
N LEU A 51 7.12 1.01 -9.50
CA LEU A 51 6.62 2.38 -9.44
C LEU A 51 7.72 3.40 -9.04
N GLY A 52 8.74 2.95 -8.32
CA GLY A 52 9.81 3.78 -7.78
C GLY A 52 9.53 4.29 -6.36
N GLU A 53 10.61 4.55 -5.61
CA GLU A 53 10.51 4.93 -4.20
C GLU A 53 9.77 6.25 -3.97
N ASP A 54 10.04 7.28 -4.78
CA ASP A 54 9.44 8.61 -4.63
C ASP A 54 7.91 8.57 -4.79
N ALA A 55 7.42 7.77 -5.74
CA ALA A 55 6.00 7.62 -6.02
C ALA A 55 5.30 6.83 -4.89
N VAL A 56 5.91 5.74 -4.42
CA VAL A 56 5.40 4.99 -3.25
C VAL A 56 5.37 5.86 -2.00
N GLU A 57 6.43 6.64 -1.74
CA GLU A 57 6.48 7.54 -0.58
C GLU A 57 5.39 8.61 -0.66
N LYS A 58 5.15 9.18 -1.84
CA LYS A 58 4.05 10.13 -2.08
C LYS A 58 2.68 9.51 -1.78
N ILE A 59 2.43 8.29 -2.24
CA ILE A 59 1.16 7.57 -1.99
C ILE A 59 0.98 7.30 -0.50
N ILE A 60 2.00 6.79 0.18
CA ILE A 60 1.93 6.54 1.64
C ILE A 60 1.71 7.85 2.40
N ASN A 61 2.36 8.95 1.99
CA ASN A 61 2.10 10.26 2.58
C ASN A 61 0.63 10.65 2.43
N GLN A 62 0.05 10.53 1.23
CA GLN A 62 -1.37 10.82 0.99
C GLN A 62 -2.30 9.98 1.84
N VAL A 63 -2.03 8.68 2.00
CA VAL A 63 -2.86 7.76 2.80
C VAL A 63 -2.88 8.12 4.29
N TYR A 64 -1.77 8.61 4.84
CA TYR A 64 -1.67 8.99 6.26
C TYR A 64 -2.07 10.44 6.53
N ASP A 65 -1.93 11.33 5.55
CA ASP A 65 -2.32 12.73 5.68
C ASP A 65 -3.83 12.90 5.46
N SER A 66 -4.47 11.94 4.77
CA SER A 66 -5.93 11.85 4.61
C SER A 66 -6.58 11.47 5.95
N ASN A 67 -6.77 12.45 6.82
CA ASN A 67 -7.36 12.33 8.16
C ASN A 67 -8.84 11.89 8.21
N ASN A 68 -9.40 11.25 7.17
CA ASN A 68 -10.80 10.81 7.17
C ASN A 68 -11.01 9.61 6.24
N TYR A 69 -10.99 8.39 6.79
CA TYR A 69 -11.92 7.35 6.37
C TYR A 69 -12.45 6.65 7.62
N VAL A 70 -13.71 6.96 7.93
CA VAL A 70 -14.50 6.27 8.95
C VAL A 70 -14.75 4.87 8.41
N ILE A 71 -14.31 3.85 9.14
CA ILE A 71 -14.76 2.48 8.88
C ILE A 71 -16.26 2.46 9.21
N GLN A 72 -17.11 2.40 8.18
CA GLN A 72 -18.49 1.95 8.39
C GLN A 72 -18.39 0.46 8.76
N THR A 73 -18.32 0.18 10.05
CA THR A 73 -18.60 -1.15 10.56
C THR A 73 -20.04 -1.44 10.21
N GLY A 74 -20.25 -2.27 9.19
CA GLY A 74 -21.56 -2.83 8.88
C GLY A 74 -21.99 -3.73 10.04
N GLU A 75 -22.64 -3.16 11.04
CA GLU A 75 -23.53 -3.92 11.91
C GLU A 75 -24.70 -4.37 11.04
N SER A 76 -24.64 -5.63 10.61
CA SER A 76 -25.80 -6.34 10.06
C SER A 76 -26.78 -6.62 11.18
N ASN A 77 -27.67 -5.67 11.46
CA ASN A 77 -28.91 -5.93 12.20
C ASN A 77 -30.04 -6.10 11.18
N GLY A 78 -30.39 -7.35 10.90
CA GLY A 78 -31.51 -7.77 10.06
C GLY A 78 -31.72 -9.26 10.13
#